data_AF-A0A930PB16-F1
#
_entry.id   AF-A0A930PB16-F1
#
_cell.length_a   1.000
_cell.length_b   1.000
_cell.length_c   1.000
_cell.angle_alpha   90.00
_cell.angle_beta   90.00
_cell.angle_gamma   90.00
#
_symmetry.space_group_name_H-M   'P 1'
#
loop_
_entity.id
_entity.type
_entity.pdbx_description
1 polymer ?
#
loop_
_entity_poly.entity_id
_entity_poly.type
_entity_poly.pdbx_seq_one_letter_code
_entity_poly.pdbx_strand_id
1 'polypeptide(L)'
;MQQKRIQNRIAESRWTQAYVVSAAALVWVIAGIYNPSVIVPGICLLLSTYLMMELNNANALIRIYSRMVSCSFIVFATMAVFMFPSIQSAIIMLGFVGFYTFAFRCYQNTHAPGWTFYAFFCIGMSSIVWVQTLFFLPVLWVIMRTNILSMSPRNFVASLLGIILPYWFYAGYLVVKGDITILINHFAKIAVFDEPFNLMFLNFSQALTLSFVLVCAVIGIVHFMNQKRNDNIRTRLFYQIFVTIDLLAIVFFFLQPQHYEALLSVMIVTTAPLIAHFFALTRTRITNWMFIILSYSAIIITLFNLWNLLHNYL
;
A
#
# COMPACT_ATOMS: atom_id res chain seq x y z
N MET A 1 35.73 6.78 11.44
CA MET A 1 34.28 6.44 11.42
C MET A 1 33.54 7.50 10.62
N GLN A 2 32.80 7.15 9.55
CA GLN A 2 32.03 8.15 8.78
C GLN A 2 30.94 8.77 9.68
N GLN A 3 30.90 10.10 9.77
CA GLN A 3 29.88 10.81 10.56
C GLN A 3 28.48 10.51 10.03
N LYS A 4 27.61 9.98 10.89
CA LYS A 4 26.19 9.73 10.58
C LYS A 4 25.45 11.07 10.43
N ARG A 5 24.84 11.27 9.26
CA ARG A 5 23.99 12.43 8.95
C ARG A 5 22.61 12.29 9.58
N ILE A 6 21.83 13.39 9.56
CA ILE A 6 20.48 13.47 10.15
C ILE A 6 19.60 12.34 9.63
N GLN A 7 19.54 12.15 8.31
CA GLN A 7 18.82 11.05 7.67
C GLN A 7 19.19 9.69 8.27
N ASN A 8 20.48 9.36 8.36
CA ASN A 8 20.94 8.05 8.87
C ASN A 8 20.60 7.88 10.36
N ARG A 9 20.72 8.95 11.15
CA ARG A 9 20.38 8.91 12.58
C ARG A 9 18.89 8.63 12.77
N ILE A 10 18.03 9.24 11.95
CA ILE A 10 16.58 9.04 11.99
C ILE A 10 16.21 7.65 11.45
N ALA A 11 16.78 7.24 10.32
CA ALA A 11 16.46 5.95 9.69
C ALA A 11 16.88 4.73 10.52
N GLU A 12 17.97 4.85 11.29
CA GLU A 12 18.47 3.79 12.19
C GLU A 12 17.92 3.89 13.63
N SER A 13 17.20 4.97 13.96
CA SER A 13 16.72 5.18 15.34
C SER A 13 15.54 4.26 15.66
N ARG A 14 15.58 3.72 16.89
CA ARG A 14 14.49 2.90 17.47
C ARG A 14 13.25 3.73 17.78
N TRP A 15 13.43 5.01 18.08
CA TRP A 15 12.37 5.91 18.52
C TRP A 15 11.59 6.54 17.38
N THR A 16 12.10 6.51 16.14
CA THR A 16 11.45 7.12 14.98
C THR A 16 10.03 6.60 14.77
N GLN A 17 9.81 5.30 14.93
CA GLN A 17 8.47 4.73 14.80
C GLN A 17 7.52 5.24 15.88
N ALA A 18 7.97 5.36 17.13
CA ALA A 18 7.13 5.87 18.21
C ALA A 18 6.70 7.32 17.94
N TYR A 19 7.62 8.18 17.50
CA TYR A 19 7.30 9.58 17.18
C TYR A 19 6.37 9.72 15.97
N VAL A 20 6.57 8.92 14.92
CA VAL A 20 5.72 8.97 13.73
C VAL A 20 4.31 8.43 14.04
N VAL A 21 4.21 7.34 14.80
CA VAL A 21 2.92 6.78 15.25
C VAL A 21 2.19 7.78 16.15
N SER A 22 2.87 8.45 17.09
CA SER A 22 2.21 9.41 17.96
C SER A 22 1.72 10.64 17.19
N ALA A 23 2.53 11.17 16.27
CA ALA A 23 2.10 12.28 15.41
C ALA A 23 0.91 11.90 14.52
N ALA A 24 0.94 10.71 13.91
CA ALA A 24 -0.17 10.18 13.13
C ALA A 24 -1.42 9.98 13.97
N ALA A 25 -1.30 9.41 15.17
CA ALA A 25 -2.42 9.19 16.07
C ALA A 25 -3.11 10.52 16.44
N LEU A 26 -2.36 11.60 16.67
CA LEU A 26 -2.95 12.92 16.91
C LEU A 26 -3.81 13.39 15.72
N VAL A 27 -3.31 13.25 14.49
CA VAL A 27 -4.05 13.63 13.27
C VAL A 27 -5.34 12.79 13.13
N TRP A 28 -5.26 11.48 13.37
CA TRP A 28 -6.42 10.58 13.30
C TRP A 28 -7.44 10.82 14.41
N VAL A 29 -6.99 11.12 15.63
CA VAL A 29 -7.89 11.46 16.76
C VAL A 29 -8.61 12.77 16.48
N ILE A 30 -7.90 13.80 15.99
CA ILE A 30 -8.53 15.06 15.60
C ILE A 30 -9.61 14.79 14.56
N ALA A 31 -9.29 14.08 13.46
CA ALA A 31 -10.27 13.76 12.43
C ALA A 31 -11.45 12.92 12.95
N GLY A 32 -11.20 11.98 13.86
CA GLY A 32 -12.22 11.12 14.46
C GLY A 32 -13.20 11.85 15.38
N ILE A 33 -12.79 12.96 16.01
CA ILE A 33 -13.69 13.81 16.81
C ILE A 33 -14.75 14.47 15.91
N TYR A 34 -14.37 14.89 14.69
CA TYR A 34 -15.29 15.54 13.76
C TYR A 34 -16.12 14.55 12.96
N ASN A 35 -15.56 13.39 12.61
CA ASN A 35 -16.29 12.37 11.86
C ASN A 35 -16.08 10.95 12.44
N PRO A 36 -17.12 10.35 13.08
CA PRO A 36 -16.99 9.03 13.69
C PRO A 36 -16.82 7.88 12.68
N SER A 37 -17.13 8.10 11.40
CA SER A 37 -16.90 7.08 10.34
C SER A 37 -15.42 6.73 10.15
N VAL A 38 -14.50 7.58 10.64
CA VAL A 38 -13.04 7.40 10.57
C VAL A 38 -12.53 6.29 11.49
N ILE A 39 -13.30 5.88 12.51
CA ILE A 39 -12.84 4.91 13.52
C ILE A 39 -12.49 3.56 12.89
N VAL A 40 -13.37 3.00 12.04
CA VAL A 40 -13.18 1.69 11.41
C VAL A 40 -11.98 1.71 10.45
N PRO A 41 -11.87 2.67 9.49
CA PRO A 41 -10.66 2.87 8.69
C PRO A 41 -9.39 3.03 9.52
N GLY A 42 -9.46 3.72 10.68
CA GLY A 42 -8.34 3.90 11.59
C GLY A 42 -7.83 2.60 12.18
N ILE A 43 -8.73 1.70 12.60
CA ILE A 43 -8.38 0.35 13.07
C ILE A 43 -7.71 -0.45 11.95
N CYS A 44 -8.27 -0.40 10.73
CA CYS A 44 -7.67 -1.05 9.57
C CYS A 44 -6.27 -0.49 9.25
N LEU A 45 -6.05 0.81 9.39
CA LEU A 45 -4.73 1.42 9.20
C LEU A 45 -3.73 0.97 10.27
N LEU A 46 -4.14 0.91 11.54
CA LEU A 46 -3.28 0.42 12.62
C LEU A 46 -2.86 -1.03 12.37
N LEU A 47 -3.80 -1.88 11.95
CA LEU A 47 -3.50 -3.26 11.58
C LEU A 47 -2.58 -3.34 10.35
N SER A 48 -2.83 -2.53 9.31
CA SER A 48 -1.98 -2.46 8.11
C SER A 48 -0.57 -2.01 8.47
N THR A 49 -0.44 -1.05 9.38
CA THR A 49 0.84 -0.54 9.88
C THR A 49 1.61 -1.62 10.63
N TYR A 50 0.92 -2.39 11.48
CA TYR A 50 1.50 -3.52 12.19
C TYR A 50 2.00 -4.60 11.21
N LEU A 51 1.18 -4.99 10.24
CA LEU A 51 1.57 -5.96 9.22
C LEU A 51 2.75 -5.45 8.37
N MET A 52 2.79 -4.16 8.05
CA MET A 52 3.92 -3.56 7.33
C MET A 52 5.22 -3.58 8.17
N MET A 53 5.11 -3.38 9.48
CA MET A 53 6.24 -3.54 10.41
C MET A 53 6.72 -4.99 10.49
N GLU A 54 5.80 -5.95 10.56
CA GLU A 54 6.10 -7.38 10.54
C GLU A 54 6.76 -7.80 9.21
N LEU A 55 6.22 -7.32 8.09
CA LEU A 55 6.74 -7.56 6.75
C LEU A 55 8.22 -7.16 6.64
N ASN A 56 8.57 -5.98 7.16
CA ASN A 56 9.94 -5.49 7.19
C ASN A 56 10.85 -6.34 8.11
N ASN A 57 10.36 -6.72 9.30
CA ASN A 57 11.13 -7.51 10.27
C ASN A 57 11.39 -8.94 9.82
N ALA A 58 10.34 -9.63 9.38
CA ALA A 58 10.40 -11.05 9.03
C ALA A 58 11.28 -11.28 7.78
N ASN A 59 11.24 -10.35 6.83
CA ASN A 59 11.95 -10.50 5.57
C ASN A 59 13.31 -9.80 5.52
N ALA A 60 13.61 -8.95 6.53
CA ALA A 60 14.76 -8.05 6.56
C ALA A 60 14.89 -7.26 5.25
N LEU A 61 13.80 -6.56 4.87
CA LEU A 61 13.72 -5.81 3.61
C LEU A 61 14.85 -4.77 3.50
N ILE A 62 15.16 -4.13 4.62
CA ILE A 62 16.31 -3.22 4.74
C ILE A 62 17.43 -3.97 5.46
N ARG A 63 18.61 -4.03 4.84
CA ARG A 63 19.81 -4.73 5.36
C ARG A 63 20.43 -4.13 6.63
N ILE A 64 19.90 -3.01 7.11
CA ILE A 64 20.26 -2.38 8.38
C ILE A 64 19.01 -2.32 9.27
N TYR A 65 19.20 -2.25 10.59
CA TYR A 65 18.08 -2.01 11.49
C TYR A 65 17.40 -0.68 11.13
N SER A 66 16.16 -0.75 10.65
CA SER A 66 15.39 0.42 10.27
C SER A 66 13.89 0.15 10.38
N ARG A 67 13.15 1.15 10.89
CA ARG A 67 11.69 1.16 10.94
C ARG A 67 11.05 2.00 9.83
N MET A 68 11.84 2.44 8.85
CA MET A 68 11.38 3.40 7.84
C MET A 68 10.24 2.87 6.97
N VAL A 69 10.14 1.57 6.71
CA VAL A 69 9.07 1.00 5.88
C VAL A 69 7.68 1.30 6.46
N SER A 70 7.46 0.97 7.73
CA SER A 70 6.21 1.27 8.42
C SER A 70 6.03 2.78 8.67
N CYS A 71 7.11 3.53 8.93
CA CYS A 71 7.02 4.98 9.12
C CYS A 71 6.57 5.69 7.83
N SER A 72 7.17 5.35 6.69
CA SER A 72 6.79 5.90 5.38
C SER A 72 5.36 5.53 5.01
N PHE A 73 4.93 4.29 5.31
CA PHE A 73 3.55 3.87 5.10
C PHE A 73 2.56 4.72 5.90
N ILE A 74 2.79 4.87 7.22
CA ILE A 74 1.93 5.70 8.08
C ILE A 74 1.87 7.13 7.57
N VAL A 75 3.03 7.73 7.22
CA VAL A 75 3.10 9.12 6.75
C VAL A 75 2.31 9.31 5.46
N PHE A 76 2.41 8.39 4.51
CA PHE A 76 1.64 8.49 3.27
C PHE A 76 0.15 8.29 3.50
N ALA A 77 -0.24 7.32 4.33
CA ALA A 77 -1.63 7.09 4.67
C ALA A 77 -2.24 8.27 5.45
N THR A 78 -1.50 8.89 6.37
CA THR A 78 -1.97 10.05 7.14
C THR A 78 -1.97 11.34 6.32
N MET A 79 -1.12 11.46 5.31
CA MET A 79 -1.10 12.58 4.38
C MET A 79 -2.39 12.66 3.55
N ALA A 80 -2.97 11.52 3.20
CA ALA A 80 -4.25 11.42 2.49
C ALA A 80 -5.46 11.57 3.46
N VAL A 81 -5.50 12.65 4.24
CA VAL A 81 -6.53 12.92 5.27
C VAL A 81 -7.96 12.81 4.71
N PHE A 82 -8.17 13.25 3.47
CA PHE A 82 -9.48 13.16 2.82
C PHE A 82 -9.98 11.72 2.61
N MET A 83 -9.11 10.72 2.66
CA MET A 83 -9.48 9.29 2.55
C MET A 83 -9.84 8.65 3.89
N PHE A 84 -9.69 9.37 5.01
CA PHE A 84 -9.93 8.80 6.34
C PHE A 84 -11.34 8.21 6.52
N PRO A 85 -12.43 8.81 6.00
CA PRO A 85 -13.76 8.22 6.08
C PRO A 85 -13.97 7.00 5.16
N SER A 86 -13.10 6.80 4.17
CA SER A 86 -13.28 5.79 3.12
C SER A 86 -12.85 4.41 3.61
N ILE A 87 -13.84 3.58 3.99
CA ILE A 87 -13.64 2.16 4.33
C ILE A 87 -13.01 1.40 3.15
N GLN A 88 -13.37 1.77 1.91
CA GLN A 88 -12.81 1.16 0.71
C GLN A 88 -11.28 1.29 0.68
N SER A 89 -10.75 2.50 0.88
CA SER A 89 -9.30 2.71 0.89
C SER A 89 -8.58 1.90 1.96
N ALA A 90 -9.15 1.85 3.17
CA ALA A 90 -8.54 1.16 4.30
C ALA A 90 -8.49 -0.36 4.12
N ILE A 91 -9.55 -0.96 3.56
CA ILE A 91 -9.59 -2.40 3.26
C ILE A 91 -8.63 -2.74 2.12
N ILE A 92 -8.49 -1.88 1.11
CA ILE A 92 -7.52 -2.09 0.02
C ILE A 92 -6.09 -2.02 0.55
N MET A 93 -5.75 -1.01 1.36
CA MET A 93 -4.42 -0.94 2.00
C MET A 93 -4.14 -2.21 2.82
N LEU A 94 -5.09 -2.62 3.66
CA LEU A 94 -4.95 -3.81 4.49
C LEU A 94 -4.80 -5.08 3.67
N GLY A 95 -5.60 -5.25 2.62
CA GLY A 95 -5.56 -6.44 1.77
C GLY A 95 -4.27 -6.56 0.97
N PHE A 96 -3.74 -5.47 0.42
CA PHE A 96 -2.45 -5.49 -0.28
C PHE A 96 -1.27 -5.70 0.69
N VAL A 97 -1.28 -5.09 1.88
CA VAL A 97 -0.26 -5.37 2.91
C VAL A 97 -0.33 -6.83 3.35
N GLY A 98 -1.54 -7.35 3.61
CA GLY A 98 -1.78 -8.75 3.98
C GLY A 98 -1.28 -9.71 2.89
N PHE A 99 -1.57 -9.41 1.63
CA PHE A 99 -1.04 -10.15 0.49
C PHE A 99 0.49 -10.21 0.54
N TYR A 100 1.20 -9.07 0.68
CA TYR A 100 2.66 -9.08 0.76
C TYR A 100 3.19 -9.92 1.93
N THR A 101 2.60 -9.77 3.11
CA THR A 101 3.03 -10.48 4.32
C THR A 101 2.94 -12.00 4.16
N PHE A 102 1.84 -12.51 3.58
CA PHE A 102 1.67 -13.95 3.37
C PHE A 102 2.38 -14.45 2.11
N ALA A 103 2.38 -13.68 1.04
CA ALA A 103 3.02 -14.05 -0.23
C ALA A 103 4.53 -14.22 -0.07
N PHE A 104 5.20 -13.35 0.71
CA PHE A 104 6.65 -13.45 0.91
C PHE A 104 7.05 -14.67 1.75
N ARG A 105 6.16 -15.19 2.61
CA ARG A 105 6.37 -16.47 3.32
C ARG A 105 6.37 -17.67 2.39
N CYS A 106 5.81 -17.55 1.19
CA CYS A 106 5.81 -18.60 0.18
C CYS A 106 7.11 -18.65 -0.64
N TYR A 107 8.06 -17.75 -0.41
CA TYR A 107 9.28 -17.63 -1.22
C TYR A 107 10.02 -18.98 -1.37
N GLN A 108 10.24 -19.40 -2.62
CA GLN A 108 10.89 -20.66 -3.01
C GLN A 108 10.21 -21.94 -2.48
N ASN A 109 8.99 -21.86 -1.95
CA ASN A 109 8.26 -23.01 -1.42
C ASN A 109 7.05 -23.38 -2.31
N THR A 110 7.22 -24.42 -3.13
CA THR A 110 6.17 -24.95 -4.03
C THR A 110 5.10 -25.77 -3.32
N HIS A 111 5.29 -26.07 -2.03
CA HIS A 111 4.40 -26.88 -1.19
C HIS A 111 3.79 -26.08 -0.04
N ALA A 112 3.44 -24.81 -0.29
CA ALA A 112 2.82 -23.90 0.67
C ALA A 112 1.39 -23.48 0.26
N PRO A 113 0.42 -24.42 0.09
CA PRO A 113 -0.93 -24.08 -0.34
C PRO A 113 -1.67 -23.22 0.70
N GLY A 114 -1.42 -23.40 2.00
CA GLY A 114 -2.05 -22.61 3.05
C GLY A 114 -1.66 -21.13 3.01
N TRP A 115 -0.36 -20.83 2.90
CA TRP A 115 0.12 -19.45 2.83
C TRP A 115 -0.29 -18.74 1.54
N THR A 116 -0.28 -19.46 0.41
CA THR A 116 -0.77 -18.93 -0.87
C THR A 116 -2.27 -18.66 -0.81
N PHE A 117 -3.05 -19.55 -0.22
CA PHE A 117 -4.47 -19.31 0.05
C PHE A 117 -4.69 -18.02 0.86
N TYR A 118 -3.99 -17.83 1.98
CA TYR A 118 -4.16 -16.62 2.80
C TYR A 118 -3.76 -15.33 2.07
N ALA A 119 -2.69 -15.37 1.26
CA ALA A 119 -2.30 -14.21 0.46
C ALA A 119 -3.39 -13.79 -0.52
N PHE A 120 -3.94 -14.75 -1.28
CA PHE A 120 -4.98 -14.47 -2.27
C PHE A 120 -6.37 -14.25 -1.64
N PHE A 121 -6.60 -14.76 -0.43
CA PHE A 121 -7.76 -14.41 0.38
C PHE A 121 -7.79 -12.91 0.73
N CYS A 122 -6.65 -12.31 1.08
CA CYS A 122 -6.57 -10.86 1.30
C CYS A 122 -6.96 -10.07 0.03
N ILE A 123 -6.52 -10.53 -1.15
CA ILE A 123 -6.91 -9.93 -2.43
C ILE A 123 -8.40 -10.11 -2.71
N GLY A 124 -8.96 -11.29 -2.43
CA GLY A 124 -10.40 -11.55 -2.54
C GLY A 124 -11.25 -10.68 -1.61
N MET A 125 -10.78 -10.42 -0.40
CA MET A 125 -11.43 -9.49 0.53
C MET A 125 -11.40 -8.05 0.00
N SER A 126 -10.28 -7.59 -0.58
CA SER A 126 -10.22 -6.29 -1.26
C SER A 126 -11.16 -6.21 -2.46
N SER A 127 -11.30 -7.31 -3.23
CA SER A 127 -12.15 -7.33 -4.42
C SER A 127 -13.66 -7.32 -4.14
N ILE A 128 -14.09 -7.69 -2.92
CA ILE A 128 -15.48 -7.45 -2.47
C ILE A 128 -15.78 -5.96 -2.38
N VAL A 129 -14.81 -5.13 -2.01
CA VAL A 129 -15.03 -3.70 -1.84
C VAL A 129 -14.74 -2.95 -3.14
N TRP A 130 -13.72 -3.38 -3.88
CA TRP A 130 -13.33 -2.77 -5.15
C TRP A 130 -12.94 -3.84 -6.18
N VAL A 131 -13.83 -4.11 -7.12
CA VAL A 131 -13.76 -5.29 -8.01
C VAL A 131 -12.57 -5.26 -8.93
N GLN A 132 -12.16 -4.05 -9.34
CA GLN A 132 -11.03 -3.83 -10.24
C GLN A 132 -9.70 -4.30 -9.63
N THR A 133 -9.65 -4.62 -8.33
CA THR A 133 -8.57 -5.41 -7.73
C THR A 133 -8.27 -6.70 -8.52
N LEU A 134 -9.30 -7.31 -9.11
CA LEU A 134 -9.14 -8.53 -9.92
C LEU A 134 -8.27 -8.32 -11.17
N PHE A 135 -8.12 -7.09 -11.68
CA PHE A 135 -7.20 -6.80 -12.79
C PHE A 135 -5.73 -7.01 -12.42
N PHE A 136 -5.39 -6.99 -11.13
CA PHE A 136 -4.04 -7.29 -10.66
C PHE A 136 -3.76 -8.80 -10.70
N LEU A 137 -4.77 -9.68 -10.67
CA LEU A 137 -4.59 -11.13 -10.53
C LEU A 137 -3.69 -11.78 -11.58
N PRO A 138 -3.82 -11.49 -12.89
CA PRO A 138 -2.93 -12.08 -13.89
C PRO A 138 -1.46 -11.74 -13.59
N VAL A 139 -1.19 -10.50 -13.19
CA VAL A 139 0.16 -10.04 -12.83
C VAL A 139 0.62 -10.67 -11.52
N LEU A 140 -0.27 -10.82 -10.53
CA LEU A 140 0.04 -11.48 -9.26
C LEU A 140 0.40 -12.97 -9.46
N TRP A 141 -0.27 -13.68 -10.37
CA TRP A 141 0.11 -15.06 -10.72
C TRP A 141 1.45 -15.13 -11.45
N VAL A 142 1.74 -14.17 -12.35
CA VAL A 142 3.06 -14.07 -12.99
C VAL A 142 4.14 -13.82 -11.93
N ILE A 143 3.92 -12.88 -11.01
CA ILE A 143 4.80 -12.58 -9.87
C ILE A 143 5.01 -13.82 -8.99
N MET A 144 3.96 -14.59 -8.74
CA MET A 144 4.05 -15.84 -7.97
C MET A 144 5.01 -16.84 -8.63
N ARG A 145 5.04 -16.88 -9.97
CA ARG A 145 5.96 -17.71 -10.75
C ARG A 145 7.38 -17.12 -10.82
N THR A 146 7.54 -15.84 -11.09
CA THR A 146 8.85 -15.24 -11.41
C THR A 146 9.62 -14.75 -10.19
N ASN A 147 8.94 -14.11 -9.23
CA ASN A 147 9.59 -13.41 -8.14
C ASN A 147 9.49 -14.17 -6.81
N ILE A 148 8.32 -14.76 -6.53
CA ILE A 148 8.13 -15.59 -5.32
C ILE A 148 8.69 -16.99 -5.54
N LEU A 149 8.72 -17.48 -6.80
CA LEU A 149 9.22 -18.81 -7.16
C LEU A 149 8.46 -19.95 -6.47
N SER A 150 7.15 -19.77 -6.26
CA SER A 150 6.29 -20.72 -5.52
C SER A 150 5.20 -21.36 -6.37
N MET A 151 5.16 -21.08 -7.68
CA MET A 151 4.12 -21.59 -8.56
C MET A 151 4.15 -23.12 -8.64
N SER A 152 3.04 -23.75 -8.23
CA SER A 152 2.75 -25.18 -8.41
C SER A 152 1.24 -25.34 -8.67
N PRO A 153 0.78 -26.46 -9.26
CA PRO A 153 -0.66 -26.66 -9.48
C PRO A 153 -1.48 -26.56 -8.19
N ARG A 154 -0.95 -27.07 -7.08
CA ARG A 154 -1.60 -26.99 -5.75
C ARG A 154 -1.69 -25.56 -5.25
N ASN A 155 -0.61 -24.80 -5.34
CA ASN A 155 -0.58 -23.39 -4.94
C ASN A 155 -1.46 -22.51 -5.85
N PHE A 156 -1.55 -22.84 -7.14
CA PHE A 156 -2.44 -22.15 -8.06
C PHE A 156 -3.91 -22.38 -7.72
N VAL A 157 -4.32 -23.62 -7.47
CA VAL A 157 -5.69 -23.92 -7.00
C VAL A 157 -5.97 -23.25 -5.65
N ALA A 158 -5.01 -23.26 -4.74
CA ALA A 158 -5.12 -22.54 -3.47
C ALA A 158 -5.34 -21.03 -3.66
N SER A 159 -4.67 -20.41 -4.65
CA SER A 159 -4.89 -19.01 -4.98
C SER A 159 -6.31 -18.73 -5.47
N LEU A 160 -6.86 -19.62 -6.32
CA LEU A 160 -8.25 -19.51 -6.81
C LEU A 160 -9.25 -19.64 -5.67
N LEU A 161 -9.07 -20.64 -4.79
CA LEU A 161 -9.92 -20.83 -3.62
C LEU A 161 -9.86 -19.63 -2.68
N GLY A 162 -8.67 -19.03 -2.49
CA GLY A 162 -8.50 -17.82 -1.69
C GLY A 162 -9.35 -16.66 -2.20
N ILE A 163 -9.39 -16.43 -3.51
CA ILE A 163 -10.17 -15.36 -4.14
C ILE A 163 -11.68 -15.65 -4.07
N ILE A 164 -12.08 -16.90 -4.30
CA ILE A 164 -13.50 -17.29 -4.39
C ILE A 164 -14.16 -17.32 -3.02
N LEU A 165 -13.45 -17.71 -1.95
CA LEU A 165 -14.05 -17.91 -0.63
C LEU A 165 -14.79 -16.67 -0.09
N PRO A 166 -14.23 -15.44 -0.12
CA PRO A 166 -14.94 -14.24 0.29
C PRO A 166 -16.27 -14.05 -0.47
N TYR A 167 -16.26 -14.26 -1.79
CA TYR A 167 -17.47 -14.14 -2.61
C TYR A 167 -18.50 -15.22 -2.30
N TRP A 168 -18.09 -16.43 -1.92
CA TRP A 168 -19.00 -17.49 -1.51
C TRP A 168 -19.81 -17.09 -0.27
N PHE A 169 -19.14 -16.54 0.74
CA PHE A 169 -19.82 -16.04 1.95
C PHE A 169 -20.68 -14.81 1.64
N TYR A 170 -20.20 -13.89 0.82
CA TYR A 170 -20.95 -12.68 0.45
C TYR A 170 -22.20 -13.02 -0.37
N ALA A 171 -22.10 -13.96 -1.33
CA ALA A 171 -23.22 -14.47 -2.09
C ALA A 171 -24.25 -15.14 -1.17
N GLY A 172 -23.80 -16.00 -0.24
CA GLY A 172 -24.69 -16.62 0.75
C GLY A 172 -25.47 -15.60 1.58
N TYR A 173 -24.80 -14.54 2.04
CA TYR A 173 -25.45 -13.43 2.74
C TYR A 173 -26.49 -12.71 1.87
N LEU A 174 -26.17 -12.45 0.60
CA LEU A 174 -27.09 -11.79 -0.33
C LEU A 174 -28.31 -12.66 -0.69
N VAL A 175 -28.15 -13.98 -0.79
CA VAL A 175 -29.27 -14.91 -1.01
C VAL A 175 -30.25 -14.85 0.16
N VAL A 176 -29.76 -14.83 1.40
CA VAL A 176 -30.61 -14.69 2.59
C VAL A 176 -31.32 -13.34 2.62
N LYS A 177 -30.66 -12.28 2.13
CA LYS A 177 -31.26 -10.94 2.01
C LYS A 177 -32.27 -10.82 0.85
N GLY A 178 -32.23 -11.73 -0.12
CA GLY A 178 -33.12 -11.76 -1.28
C GLY A 178 -32.63 -10.99 -2.52
N ASP A 179 -31.46 -10.34 -2.47
CA ASP A 179 -30.98 -9.42 -3.51
C ASP A 179 -29.64 -9.86 -4.13
N ILE A 180 -29.66 -10.96 -4.90
CA ILE A 180 -28.46 -11.46 -5.59
C ILE A 180 -27.97 -10.54 -6.72
N THR A 181 -28.84 -9.66 -7.22
CA THR A 181 -28.53 -8.68 -8.27
C THR A 181 -27.41 -7.72 -7.87
N ILE A 182 -27.21 -7.48 -6.57
CA ILE A 182 -26.10 -6.67 -6.04
C ILE A 182 -24.75 -7.29 -6.45
N LEU A 183 -24.62 -8.61 -6.39
CA LEU A 183 -23.39 -9.31 -6.78
C LEU A 183 -23.15 -9.22 -8.29
N ILE A 184 -24.22 -9.31 -9.09
CA ILE A 184 -24.12 -9.18 -10.55
C ILE A 184 -23.67 -7.76 -10.92
N ASN A 185 -24.30 -6.75 -10.33
CA ASN A 185 -23.94 -5.35 -10.53
C ASN A 185 -22.51 -5.05 -10.06
N HIS A 186 -22.03 -5.73 -9.01
CA HIS A 186 -20.65 -5.64 -8.57
C HIS A 186 -19.68 -6.06 -9.67
N PHE A 187 -19.85 -7.27 -10.24
CA PHE A 187 -19.00 -7.74 -11.33
C PHE A 187 -19.19 -6.98 -12.64
N ALA A 188 -20.39 -6.44 -12.90
CA ALA A 188 -20.63 -5.60 -14.07
C ALA A 188 -19.72 -4.36 -14.12
N LYS A 189 -19.31 -3.83 -12.96
CA LYS A 189 -18.35 -2.70 -12.87
C LYS A 189 -16.98 -3.00 -13.48
N ILE A 190 -16.60 -4.27 -13.67
CA ILE A 190 -15.35 -4.63 -14.36
C ILE A 190 -15.41 -4.21 -15.83
N ALA A 191 -16.57 -4.30 -16.46
CA ALA A 191 -16.74 -4.01 -17.88
C ALA A 191 -16.95 -2.52 -18.17
N VAL A 192 -17.11 -1.69 -17.14
CA VAL A 192 -17.31 -0.24 -17.29
C VAL A 192 -15.96 0.45 -17.31
N PHE A 193 -15.60 0.98 -18.49
CA PHE A 193 -14.43 1.81 -18.69
C PHE A 193 -14.90 3.21 -19.07
N ASP A 194 -14.46 4.22 -18.32
CA ASP A 194 -14.68 5.62 -18.69
C ASP A 194 -13.47 6.15 -19.48
N GLU A 195 -13.53 7.43 -19.85
CA GLU A 195 -12.51 8.08 -20.66
C GLU A 195 -11.13 8.05 -19.98
N PRO A 196 -10.11 7.45 -20.61
CA PRO A 196 -8.76 7.42 -20.06
C PRO A 196 -8.17 8.83 -20.05
N PHE A 197 -7.25 9.10 -19.12
CA PHE A 197 -6.55 10.38 -18.95
C PHE A 197 -7.40 11.60 -18.57
N ASN A 198 -8.68 11.45 -18.27
CA ASN A 198 -9.48 12.56 -17.77
C ASN A 198 -9.11 12.89 -16.31
N LEU A 199 -8.30 13.92 -16.07
CA LEU A 199 -7.88 14.33 -14.72
C LEU A 199 -8.72 15.47 -14.14
N MET A 200 -9.80 15.90 -14.81
CA MET A 200 -10.56 17.09 -14.43
C MET A 200 -11.37 16.95 -13.14
N PHE A 201 -11.59 15.72 -12.66
CA PHE A 201 -12.33 15.48 -11.42
C PHE A 201 -11.46 15.58 -10.15
N LEU A 202 -10.13 15.71 -10.28
CA LEU A 202 -9.23 15.73 -9.13
C LEU A 202 -9.22 17.09 -8.44
N ASN A 203 -9.53 17.07 -7.14
CA ASN A 203 -9.36 18.25 -6.30
C ASN A 203 -7.87 18.58 -6.12
N PHE A 204 -7.55 19.85 -5.85
CA PHE A 204 -6.16 20.28 -5.64
C PHE A 204 -5.42 19.44 -4.58
N SER A 205 -6.06 19.18 -3.43
CA SER A 205 -5.51 18.29 -2.39
C SER A 205 -5.21 16.88 -2.88
N GLN A 206 -6.07 16.31 -3.73
CA GLN A 206 -5.92 14.96 -4.28
C GLN A 206 -4.80 14.90 -5.33
N ALA A 207 -4.74 15.90 -6.22
CA ALA A 207 -3.67 16.02 -7.20
C ALA A 207 -2.32 16.20 -6.52
N LEU A 208 -2.28 16.97 -5.42
CA LEU A 208 -1.07 17.25 -4.67
C LEU A 208 -0.55 15.99 -3.95
N THR A 209 -1.40 15.24 -3.24
CA THR A 209 -0.99 13.98 -2.59
C THR A 209 -0.55 12.93 -3.59
N LEU A 210 -1.26 12.81 -4.72
CA LEU A 210 -0.90 11.90 -5.80
C LEU A 210 0.46 12.23 -6.38
N SER A 211 0.69 13.50 -6.72
CA SER A 211 1.97 13.98 -7.25
C SER A 211 3.11 13.68 -6.29
N PHE A 212 2.89 13.90 -4.98
CA PHE A 212 3.89 13.58 -3.96
C PHE A 212 4.21 12.08 -3.88
N VAL A 213 3.19 11.21 -3.88
CA VAL A 213 3.39 9.75 -3.88
C VAL A 213 4.11 9.31 -5.16
N LEU A 214 3.73 9.83 -6.33
CA LEU A 214 4.39 9.55 -7.61
C LEU A 214 5.87 9.96 -7.62
N VAL A 215 6.19 11.15 -7.10
CA VAL A 215 7.59 11.61 -6.98
C VAL A 215 8.37 10.65 -6.07
N CYS A 216 7.80 10.26 -4.93
CA CYS A 216 8.42 9.29 -4.03
C CYS A 216 8.61 7.91 -4.69
N ALA A 217 7.63 7.45 -5.46
CA ALA A 217 7.69 6.20 -6.24
C ALA A 217 8.86 6.23 -7.22
N VAL A 218 8.95 7.28 -8.05
CA VAL A 218 10.03 7.45 -9.04
C VAL A 218 11.40 7.47 -8.35
N ILE A 219 11.57 8.25 -7.28
CA ILE A 219 12.82 8.30 -6.51
C ILE A 219 13.19 6.92 -5.96
N GLY A 220 12.22 6.21 -5.36
CA GLY A 220 12.40 4.88 -4.80
C GLY A 220 12.78 3.84 -5.85
N ILE A 221 12.07 3.82 -7.00
CA ILE A 221 12.33 2.91 -8.12
C ILE A 221 13.71 3.16 -8.72
N VAL A 222 14.04 4.41 -9.06
CA VAL A 222 15.34 4.78 -9.65
C VAL A 222 16.47 4.42 -8.69
N HIS A 223 16.31 4.71 -7.40
CA HIS A 223 17.30 4.34 -6.40
C HIS A 223 17.49 2.82 -6.32
N PHE A 224 16.39 2.06 -6.23
CA PHE A 224 16.45 0.60 -6.17
C PHE A 224 17.12 0.01 -7.41
N MET A 225 16.77 0.48 -8.62
CA MET A 225 17.38 0.01 -9.87
C MET A 225 18.90 0.22 -9.89
N ASN A 226 19.37 1.36 -9.39
CA ASN A 226 20.79 1.68 -9.30
C ASN A 226 21.52 0.84 -8.24
N GLN A 227 20.84 0.52 -7.14
CA GLN A 227 21.44 -0.09 -5.96
C GLN A 227 21.21 -1.61 -5.84
N LYS A 228 20.37 -2.21 -6.69
CA LYS A 228 19.92 -3.62 -6.62
C LYS A 228 21.03 -4.67 -6.54
N ARG A 229 22.26 -4.32 -6.94
CA ARG A 229 23.44 -5.22 -6.91
C ARG A 229 23.97 -5.42 -5.49
N ASN A 230 23.67 -4.49 -4.59
CA ASN A 230 24.15 -4.48 -3.22
C ASN A 230 23.21 -5.20 -2.25
N ASP A 231 22.08 -5.70 -2.76
CA ASP A 231 21.06 -6.42 -2.02
C ASP A 231 21.06 -7.90 -2.41
N ASN A 232 20.70 -8.75 -1.46
CA ASN A 232 20.61 -10.19 -1.69
C ASN A 232 19.52 -10.52 -2.72
N ILE A 233 19.64 -11.69 -3.35
CA ILE A 233 18.71 -12.13 -4.41
C ILE A 233 17.25 -12.08 -3.92
N ARG A 234 16.99 -12.58 -2.70
CA ARG A 234 15.65 -12.59 -2.09
C ARG A 234 15.06 -11.18 -1.94
N THR A 235 15.79 -10.24 -1.35
CA THR A 235 15.30 -8.86 -1.16
C THR A 235 15.11 -8.16 -2.49
N ARG A 236 16.01 -8.38 -3.45
CA ARG A 236 15.85 -7.87 -4.82
C ARG A 236 14.56 -8.36 -5.48
N LEU A 237 14.22 -9.65 -5.35
CA LEU A 237 12.98 -10.21 -5.89
C LEU A 237 11.75 -9.59 -5.20
N PHE A 238 11.76 -9.42 -3.88
CA PHE A 238 10.67 -8.76 -3.15
C PHE A 238 10.49 -7.29 -3.56
N TYR A 239 11.57 -6.54 -3.73
CA TYR A 239 11.48 -5.17 -4.23
C TYR A 239 11.00 -5.09 -5.68
N GLN A 240 11.36 -6.05 -6.53
CA GLN A 240 10.78 -6.14 -7.88
C GLN A 240 9.26 -6.36 -7.85
N ILE A 241 8.72 -7.06 -6.85
CA ILE A 241 7.26 -7.20 -6.66
C ILE A 241 6.64 -5.83 -6.38
N PHE A 242 7.20 -5.07 -5.42
CA PHE A 242 6.71 -3.72 -5.13
C PHE A 242 6.75 -2.82 -6.37
N VAL A 243 7.88 -2.78 -7.09
CA VAL A 243 8.00 -1.99 -8.33
C VAL A 243 6.98 -2.39 -9.38
N THR A 244 6.76 -3.69 -9.59
CA THR A 244 5.85 -4.18 -10.64
C THR A 244 4.40 -3.77 -10.34
N ILE A 245 3.96 -3.92 -9.09
CA ILE A 245 2.58 -3.57 -8.69
C ILE A 245 2.40 -2.06 -8.63
N ASP A 246 3.42 -1.32 -8.20
CA ASP A 246 3.41 0.15 -8.19
C ASP A 246 3.25 0.72 -9.61
N LEU A 247 4.08 0.27 -10.56
CA LEU A 247 3.96 0.67 -11.97
C LEU A 247 2.61 0.28 -12.57
N LEU A 248 2.10 -0.90 -12.23
CA LEU A 248 0.78 -1.33 -12.69
C LEU A 248 -0.33 -0.42 -12.14
N ALA A 249 -0.27 -0.07 -10.85
CA ALA A 249 -1.23 0.86 -10.24
C ALA A 249 -1.16 2.26 -10.86
N ILE A 250 0.05 2.74 -11.19
CA ILE A 250 0.25 4.02 -11.91
C ILE A 250 -0.39 3.95 -13.32
N VAL A 251 -0.14 2.88 -14.06
CA VAL A 251 -0.73 2.69 -15.41
C VAL A 251 -2.26 2.63 -15.31
N PHE A 252 -2.80 1.87 -14.37
CA PHE A 252 -4.24 1.78 -14.14
C PHE A 252 -4.84 3.11 -13.69
N PHE A 253 -4.11 3.94 -12.95
CA PHE A 253 -4.57 5.27 -12.59
C PHE A 253 -4.74 6.16 -13.81
N PHE A 254 -3.79 6.16 -14.76
CA PHE A 254 -3.95 6.94 -15.98
C PHE A 254 -5.04 6.39 -16.91
N LEU A 255 -5.27 5.07 -16.90
CA LEU A 255 -6.32 4.44 -17.70
C LEU A 255 -7.73 4.62 -17.11
N GLN A 256 -7.86 4.57 -15.78
CA GLN A 256 -9.14 4.65 -15.06
C GLN A 256 -9.01 5.58 -13.85
N PRO A 257 -8.88 6.89 -14.10
CA PRO A 257 -8.62 7.86 -13.04
C PRO A 257 -9.79 7.92 -12.03
N GLN A 258 -11.02 7.54 -12.41
CA GLN A 258 -12.17 7.48 -11.48
C GLN A 258 -11.96 6.59 -10.25
N HIS A 259 -11.04 5.60 -10.33
CA HIS A 259 -10.72 4.71 -9.22
C HIS A 259 -9.58 5.23 -8.33
N TYR A 260 -9.40 6.55 -8.32
CA TYR A 260 -8.35 7.27 -7.61
C TYR A 260 -8.09 6.77 -6.19
N GLU A 261 -9.12 6.71 -5.32
CA GLU A 261 -8.93 6.33 -3.91
C GLU A 261 -8.33 4.93 -3.75
N ALA A 262 -8.84 3.99 -4.53
CA ALA A 262 -8.38 2.61 -4.52
C ALA A 262 -6.94 2.48 -5.05
N LEU A 263 -6.65 3.13 -6.17
CA LEU A 263 -5.35 3.06 -6.82
C LEU A 263 -4.27 3.78 -6.00
N LEU A 264 -4.60 4.94 -5.41
CA LEU A 264 -3.70 5.62 -4.48
C LEU A 264 -3.41 4.73 -3.25
N SER A 265 -4.39 4.01 -2.74
CA SER A 265 -4.20 3.05 -1.63
C SER A 265 -3.17 1.98 -1.97
N VAL A 266 -3.27 1.39 -3.17
CA VAL A 266 -2.28 0.40 -3.64
C VAL A 266 -0.89 1.03 -3.78
N MET A 267 -0.81 2.22 -4.39
CA MET A 267 0.45 2.96 -4.55
C MET A 267 1.09 3.32 -3.22
N ILE A 268 0.32 3.75 -2.21
CA ILE A 268 0.84 4.04 -0.86
C ILE A 268 1.51 2.80 -0.26
N VAL A 269 0.87 1.63 -0.37
CA VAL A 269 1.40 0.38 0.16
C VAL A 269 2.70 -0.02 -0.54
N THR A 270 2.80 0.14 -1.86
CA THR A 270 3.98 -0.26 -2.65
C THR A 270 5.12 0.76 -2.63
N THR A 271 4.78 2.05 -2.65
CA THR A 271 5.75 3.15 -2.63
C THR A 271 6.42 3.28 -1.26
N ALA A 272 5.74 2.95 -0.16
CA ALA A 272 6.31 3.06 1.19
C ALA A 272 7.61 2.23 1.39
N PRO A 273 7.67 0.92 1.07
CA PRO A 273 8.92 0.17 1.09
C PRO A 273 10.00 0.74 0.16
N LEU A 274 9.63 1.25 -1.02
CA LEU A 274 10.56 1.79 -2.02
C LEU A 274 11.27 3.05 -1.53
N ILE A 275 10.51 4.03 -1.02
CA ILE A 275 11.11 5.25 -0.49
C ILE A 275 11.86 4.99 0.82
N ALA A 276 11.38 4.07 1.65
CA ALA A 276 12.05 3.69 2.89
C ALA A 276 13.43 3.08 2.64
N HIS A 277 13.58 2.28 1.57
CA HIS A 277 14.86 1.75 1.13
C HIS A 277 15.85 2.87 0.79
N PHE A 278 15.39 3.87 0.02
CA PHE A 278 16.17 5.06 -0.30
C PHE A 278 16.57 5.85 0.95
N PHE A 279 15.64 6.05 1.88
CA PHE A 279 15.90 6.78 3.13
C PHE A 279 16.87 6.07 4.06
N ALA A 280 16.85 4.73 4.11
CA ALA A 280 17.71 3.99 5.02
C ALA A 280 19.13 3.76 4.45
N LEU A 281 19.27 3.58 3.14
CA LEU A 281 20.52 3.06 2.57
C LEU A 281 21.39 4.10 1.85
N THR A 282 20.92 5.34 1.70
CA THR A 282 21.73 6.41 1.11
C THR A 282 22.51 7.20 2.16
N ARG A 283 23.72 7.64 1.80
CA ARG A 283 24.64 8.34 2.72
C ARG A 283 25.23 9.63 2.12
N THR A 284 24.65 10.17 1.05
CA THR A 284 25.18 11.36 0.33
C THR A 284 24.57 12.67 0.85
N ARG A 285 25.18 13.82 0.53
CA ARG A 285 24.71 15.13 1.07
C ARG A 285 23.39 15.49 0.42
N ILE A 286 23.31 15.22 -0.88
CA ILE A 286 22.12 15.41 -1.72
C ILE A 286 20.96 14.55 -1.20
N THR A 287 21.19 13.27 -0.89
CA THR A 287 20.13 12.40 -0.37
C THR A 287 19.62 12.83 1.01
N ASN A 288 20.50 13.40 1.85
CA ASN A 288 20.07 13.96 3.13
C ASN A 288 19.21 15.22 2.95
N TRP A 289 19.53 16.09 2.00
CA TRP A 289 18.66 17.21 1.64
C TRP A 289 17.32 16.74 1.06
N MET A 290 17.33 15.75 0.17
CA MET A 290 16.10 15.14 -0.36
C MET A 290 15.23 14.55 0.76
N PHE A 291 15.81 13.84 1.73
CA PHE A 291 15.08 13.32 2.89
C PHE A 291 14.40 14.44 3.68
N ILE A 292 15.12 15.53 3.95
CA ILE A 292 14.60 16.68 4.70
C ILE A 292 13.45 17.34 3.92
N ILE A 293 13.63 17.61 2.63
CA ILE A 293 12.62 18.25 1.77
C ILE A 293 11.37 17.38 1.68
N LEU A 294 11.51 16.07 1.45
CA LEU A 294 10.38 15.13 1.39
C LEU A 294 9.67 15.00 2.73
N SER A 295 10.40 15.04 3.85
CA SER A 295 9.78 14.97 5.19
C SER A 295 8.98 16.23 5.50
N TYR A 296 9.55 17.43 5.23
CA TYR A 296 8.85 18.69 5.44
C TYR A 296 7.65 18.86 4.53
N SER A 297 7.77 18.50 3.25
CA SER A 297 6.63 18.52 2.32
C SER A 297 5.53 17.57 2.80
N ALA A 298 5.84 16.33 3.22
CA ALA A 298 4.82 15.45 3.79
C ALA A 298 4.07 16.09 4.97
N ILE A 299 4.77 16.76 5.89
CA ILE A 299 4.16 17.47 7.03
C ILE A 299 3.30 18.67 6.57
N ILE A 300 3.76 19.45 5.60
CA ILE A 300 3.00 20.59 5.08
C ILE A 300 1.71 20.11 4.41
N ILE A 301 1.80 19.00 3.66
CA ILE A 301 0.65 18.42 2.96
C ILE A 301 -0.34 17.82 3.94
N THR A 302 0.12 17.11 4.98
CA THR A 302 -0.77 16.57 6.02
C THR A 302 -1.53 17.69 6.72
N LEU A 303 -0.84 18.78 7.10
CA LEU A 303 -1.47 19.94 7.75
C LEU A 303 -2.44 20.67 6.82
N PHE A 304 -2.10 20.86 5.56
CA PHE A 304 -2.99 21.47 4.56
C PHE A 304 -4.25 20.64 4.33
N ASN A 305 -4.11 19.31 4.19
CA ASN A 305 -5.26 18.43 4.00
C ASN A 305 -6.12 18.31 5.27
N LEU A 306 -5.50 18.33 6.45
CA LEU A 306 -6.22 18.37 7.73
C LEU A 306 -7.00 19.69 7.87
N TRP A 307 -6.38 20.82 7.52
CA TRP A 307 -7.05 22.11 7.50
C TRP A 307 -8.28 22.11 6.58
N ASN A 308 -8.14 21.62 5.35
CA ASN A 308 -9.25 21.50 4.42
C ASN A 308 -10.35 20.58 4.93
N LEU A 309 -9.99 19.46 5.60
CA LEU A 309 -10.97 18.57 6.22
C LEU A 309 -11.75 19.32 7.30
N LEU A 310 -11.06 19.99 8.23
CA LEU A 310 -11.69 20.69 9.35
C LEU A 310 -12.60 21.83 8.90
N HIS A 311 -12.20 22.58 7.88
CA HIS A 311 -13.00 23.68 7.34
C HIS A 311 -14.29 23.20 6.66
N ASN A 312 -14.35 21.94 6.20
CA ASN A 312 -15.59 21.37 5.66
C ASN A 312 -16.59 20.93 6.74
N TYR A 313 -16.17 20.83 8.02
CA TYR A 313 -17.03 20.45 9.15
C TYR A 313 -17.38 21.61 10.10
N LEU A 314 -16.76 22.77 9.92
CA LEU A 314 -17.06 24.02 10.63
C LEU A 314 -18.02 24.87 9.81
#